data_AF-A0A956D183-F1
#
_entry.id   AF-A0A956D183-F1
#
_cell.length_a   1.000
_cell.length_b   1.000
_cell.length_c   1.000
_cell.angle_alpha   90.00
_cell.angle_beta   90.00
_cell.angle_gamma   90.00
#
_symmetry.space_group_name_H-M   'P 1'
#
loop_
_entity.id
_entity.type
_entity.pdbx_description
1 polymer ?
#
loop_
_entity_poly.entity_id
_entity_poly.type
_entity_poly.pdbx_seq_one_letter_code
_entity_poly.pdbx_strand_id
1 'polypeptide(L)'
;MHHAVLALVLVVLTVPATAFATVDGEGEPTTSVMVIGDSHVERLGPMIDRAVRESGHVSLGYVARRGWSARRYVRADDMAERLSEHGRPDVVVVSLGGNDRCSNRIIYEKQLRWVVDQAHEAGATRIVWLGPATSDVEVSERAQSVGEWHEHNADWQSEILPELGVEWIDSR
;
A
#
# COMPACT_ATOMS: atom_id res chain seq x y z
N MET A 1 13.40 -9.58 -5.99
CA MET A 1 12.55 -8.50 -5.48
C MET A 1 11.18 -8.99 -4.97
N HIS A 2 10.27 -9.50 -5.80
CA HIS A 2 8.89 -9.85 -5.38
C HIS A 2 8.74 -10.76 -4.13
N HIS A 3 9.63 -11.74 -3.92
CA HIS A 3 9.57 -12.62 -2.74
C HIS A 3 9.94 -11.90 -1.43
N ALA A 4 10.83 -10.90 -1.49
CA ALA A 4 11.24 -10.13 -0.32
C ALA A 4 10.13 -9.16 0.13
N VAL A 5 9.45 -8.53 -0.83
CA VAL A 5 8.27 -7.68 -0.55
C VAL A 5 7.15 -8.51 0.08
N LEU A 6 6.88 -9.72 -0.43
CA LEU A 6 5.90 -10.63 0.18
C LEU A 6 6.26 -11.01 1.62
N ALA A 7 7.51 -11.40 1.85
CA ALA A 7 7.97 -11.77 3.18
C ALA A 7 7.86 -10.59 4.15
N LEU A 8 8.19 -9.37 3.71
CA LEU A 8 8.08 -8.18 4.54
C LEU A 8 6.63 -7.85 4.85
N VAL A 9 5.72 -7.86 3.86
CA VAL A 9 4.28 -7.68 4.10
C VAL A 9 3.76 -8.70 5.11
N LEU A 10 4.15 -9.97 5.01
CA LEU A 10 3.76 -11.00 5.99
C LEU A 10 4.35 -10.76 7.38
N VAL A 11 5.61 -10.33 7.48
CA VAL A 11 6.21 -9.94 8.78
C VAL A 11 5.42 -8.78 9.39
N VAL A 12 5.04 -7.79 8.59
CA VAL A 12 4.25 -6.65 9.05
C VAL A 12 2.87 -7.08 9.55
N LEU A 13 2.20 -7.99 8.83
CA LEU A 13 0.90 -8.53 9.22
C LEU A 13 0.95 -9.37 10.50
N THR A 14 2.11 -9.96 10.82
CA THR A 14 2.28 -10.86 11.99
C THR A 14 2.78 -10.17 13.25
N VAL A 15 3.15 -8.88 13.22
CA VAL A 15 3.43 -8.12 14.44
C VAL A 15 2.09 -7.70 15.06
N PRO A 16 1.69 -8.26 16.23
CA PRO A 16 0.51 -7.79 16.91
C PRO A 16 0.74 -6.33 17.35
N ALA A 17 -0.22 -5.46 17.05
CA ALA A 17 -0.29 -4.18 17.73
C ALA A 17 -0.48 -4.48 19.22
N THR A 18 0.56 -4.30 20.03
CA THR A 18 0.49 -4.52 21.47
C THR A 18 -0.54 -3.59 22.10
N ALA A 19 -1.76 -4.08 22.31
CA ALA A 19 -2.77 -3.48 23.16
C ALA A 19 -3.72 -4.57 23.70
N PHE A 20 -3.47 -4.96 24.95
CA PHE A 20 -4.34 -5.58 25.96
C PHE A 20 -5.69 -6.20 25.51
N ALA A 21 -5.80 -7.52 25.63
CA ALA A 21 -6.81 -8.20 26.46
C ALA A 21 -6.53 -9.71 26.47
N THR A 22 -6.16 -10.25 27.63
CA THR A 22 -6.20 -11.69 27.90
C THR A 22 -7.67 -12.10 28.04
N VAL A 23 -8.20 -12.81 27.04
CA VAL A 23 -9.38 -13.66 27.19
C VAL A 23 -8.99 -15.03 26.66
N ASP A 24 -9.05 -16.01 27.55
CA ASP A 24 -8.83 -17.42 27.23
C ASP A 24 -9.82 -17.89 26.16
N GLY A 25 -9.30 -18.38 25.03
CA GLY A 25 -10.08 -19.12 24.02
C GLY A 25 -9.75 -18.80 22.57
N GLU A 26 -9.02 -19.73 21.93
CA GLU A 26 -9.09 -20.07 20.49
C GLU A 26 -8.76 -18.99 19.44
N GLY A 27 -7.50 -19.02 18.97
CA GLY A 27 -7.07 -18.42 17.70
C GLY A 27 -6.64 -16.96 17.80
N GLU A 28 -5.48 -16.63 17.19
CA GLU A 28 -5.12 -15.23 16.92
C GLU A 28 -6.29 -14.56 16.15
N PRO A 29 -6.70 -13.34 16.51
CA PRO A 29 -7.77 -12.64 15.81
C PRO A 29 -7.43 -12.56 14.31
N THR A 30 -8.35 -13.04 13.49
CA THR A 30 -8.14 -13.13 12.04
C THR A 30 -8.21 -11.73 11.42
N THR A 31 -7.05 -11.13 11.17
CA THR A 31 -6.93 -9.82 10.51
C THR A 31 -7.47 -9.86 9.09
N SER A 32 -8.30 -8.88 8.71
CA SER A 32 -8.78 -8.69 7.36
C SER A 32 -7.89 -7.72 6.56
N VAL A 33 -7.48 -8.11 5.37
CA VAL A 33 -6.49 -7.39 4.55
C VAL A 33 -7.08 -7.09 3.18
N MET A 34 -6.94 -5.84 2.73
CA MET A 34 -7.28 -5.42 1.37
C MET A 34 -6.06 -4.77 0.70
N VAL A 35 -5.82 -5.09 -0.57
CA VAL A 35 -4.73 -4.47 -1.35
C VAL A 35 -5.31 -3.49 -2.36
N ILE A 36 -4.74 -2.30 -2.49
CA ILE A 36 -5.16 -1.31 -3.47
C ILE A 36 -3.96 -0.59 -4.07
N GLY A 37 -4.04 -0.27 -5.37
CA GLY A 37 -2.97 0.47 -6.01
C GLY A 37 -3.08 0.51 -7.51
N ASP A 38 -1.95 0.75 -8.16
CA ASP A 38 -1.88 0.92 -9.61
C ASP A 38 -1.63 -0.40 -10.37
N SER A 39 -0.95 -0.33 -11.52
CA SER A 39 -0.55 -1.50 -12.31
C SER A 39 0.32 -2.50 -11.55
N HIS A 40 1.08 -2.08 -10.52
CA HIS A 40 1.88 -3.01 -9.73
C HIS A 40 0.99 -4.00 -8.97
N VAL A 41 -0.20 -3.59 -8.54
CA VAL A 41 -1.17 -4.46 -7.86
C VAL A 41 -1.78 -5.50 -8.79
N GLU A 42 -1.82 -5.28 -10.11
CA GLU A 42 -2.28 -6.34 -11.04
C GLU A 42 -1.39 -7.59 -10.96
N ARG A 43 -0.12 -7.41 -10.61
CA ARG A 43 0.85 -8.50 -10.45
C ARG A 43 1.02 -8.92 -8.99
N LEU A 44 1.16 -7.96 -8.09
CA LEU A 44 1.40 -8.20 -6.66
C LEU A 44 0.14 -8.65 -5.91
N GLY A 45 -1.02 -8.13 -6.29
CA GLY A 45 -2.31 -8.38 -5.65
C GLY A 45 -2.61 -9.88 -5.48
N PRO A 46 -2.58 -10.70 -6.55
CA PRO A 46 -2.78 -12.14 -6.44
C PRO A 46 -1.79 -12.85 -5.51
N MET A 47 -0.54 -12.38 -5.47
CA MET A 47 0.50 -12.98 -4.62
C MET A 47 0.27 -12.64 -3.14
N ILE A 48 -0.06 -11.38 -2.85
CA ILE A 48 -0.38 -10.92 -1.49
C ILE A 48 -1.68 -11.57 -1.01
N ASP A 49 -2.72 -11.61 -1.84
CA ASP A 49 -3.99 -12.28 -1.57
C ASP A 49 -3.80 -13.75 -1.17
N ARG A 50 -2.96 -14.47 -1.92
CA ARG A 50 -2.57 -15.84 -1.60
C ARG A 50 -1.82 -15.93 -0.28
N ALA A 51 -0.83 -15.07 -0.07
CA ALA A 51 0.00 -15.07 1.12
C ALA A 51 -0.81 -14.79 2.41
N VAL A 52 -1.73 -13.83 2.36
CA VAL A 52 -2.67 -13.50 3.45
C VAL A 52 -3.51 -14.72 3.82
N ARG A 53 -4.05 -15.45 2.82
CA ARG A 53 -4.83 -16.67 3.07
C ARG A 53 -3.97 -17.79 3.65
N GLU A 54 -2.77 -17.99 3.13
CA GLU A 54 -1.82 -19.01 3.60
C GLU A 54 -1.32 -18.74 5.03
N SER A 55 -1.30 -17.47 5.47
CA SER A 55 -0.97 -17.09 6.83
C SER A 55 -2.16 -17.15 7.81
N GLY A 56 -3.34 -17.61 7.35
CA GLY A 56 -4.53 -17.73 8.18
C GLY A 56 -5.28 -16.42 8.42
N HIS A 57 -4.96 -15.34 7.70
CA HIS A 57 -5.70 -14.07 7.72
C HIS A 57 -6.84 -14.06 6.68
N VAL A 58 -7.77 -13.10 6.80
CA VAL A 58 -8.87 -12.92 5.85
C VAL A 58 -8.40 -11.99 4.73
N SER A 59 -8.33 -12.48 3.50
CA SER A 59 -8.15 -11.60 2.35
C SER A 59 -9.50 -11.10 1.85
N LEU A 60 -9.65 -9.78 1.78
CA LEU A 60 -10.77 -9.08 1.14
C LEU A 60 -10.55 -8.86 -0.37
N GLY A 61 -9.42 -9.33 -0.89
CA GLY A 61 -9.03 -9.26 -2.30
C GLY A 61 -8.08 -8.09 -2.59
N TYR A 62 -8.09 -7.66 -3.85
CA TYR A 62 -7.26 -6.55 -4.31
C TYR A 62 -7.96 -5.73 -5.41
N VAL A 63 -7.67 -4.43 -5.45
CA VAL A 63 -8.12 -3.49 -6.48
C VAL A 63 -6.91 -2.88 -7.17
N ALA A 64 -6.74 -3.20 -8.45
CA ALA A 64 -5.69 -2.64 -9.27
C ALA A 64 -6.25 -1.63 -10.28
N ARG A 65 -5.70 -0.42 -10.27
CA ARG A 65 -6.07 0.68 -11.17
C ARG A 65 -4.88 1.08 -12.02
N ARG A 66 -4.67 0.35 -13.12
CA ARG A 66 -3.56 0.58 -14.05
C ARG A 66 -3.38 2.07 -14.40
N GLY A 67 -2.16 2.58 -14.18
CA GLY A 67 -1.78 3.96 -14.50
C GLY A 67 -2.34 5.03 -13.55
N TRP A 68 -2.90 4.65 -12.39
CA TRP A 68 -3.38 5.61 -11.41
C TRP A 68 -2.26 6.10 -10.50
N SER A 69 -2.35 7.39 -10.17
CA SER A 69 -1.49 8.10 -9.23
C SER A 69 -2.31 8.49 -7.99
N ALA A 70 -1.67 8.89 -6.89
CA ALA A 70 -2.37 9.39 -5.71
C ALA A 70 -3.29 10.57 -6.08
N ARG A 71 -2.80 11.49 -6.91
CA ARG A 71 -3.60 12.61 -7.46
C ARG A 71 -4.86 12.15 -8.19
N ARG A 72 -4.80 11.02 -8.92
CA ARG A 72 -5.95 10.52 -9.68
C ARG A 72 -7.02 9.96 -8.76
N TYR A 73 -6.63 9.23 -7.70
CA TYR A 73 -7.55 8.80 -6.66
C TYR A 73 -8.24 9.99 -5.98
N VAL A 74 -7.48 11.01 -5.56
CA VAL A 74 -8.02 12.23 -4.94
C VAL A 74 -9.08 12.89 -5.83
N ARG A 75 -8.84 12.96 -7.14
CA ARG A 75 -9.77 13.60 -8.09
C ARG A 75 -11.03 12.79 -8.33
N ALA A 76 -10.90 11.47 -8.30
CA ALA A 76 -12.01 10.56 -8.58
C ALA A 76 -12.86 10.30 -7.34
N ASP A 77 -12.34 10.58 -6.14
CA ASP A 77 -12.97 10.26 -4.86
C ASP A 77 -13.35 8.76 -4.74
N ASP A 78 -12.57 7.90 -5.41
CA ASP A 78 -12.92 6.48 -5.65
C ASP A 78 -12.49 5.57 -4.48
N MET A 79 -11.60 6.02 -3.59
CA MET A 79 -10.89 5.09 -2.70
C MET A 79 -11.76 4.52 -1.58
N ALA A 80 -12.44 5.35 -0.78
CA ALA A 80 -13.27 4.85 0.31
C ALA A 80 -14.42 3.97 -0.20
N GLU A 81 -15.07 4.35 -1.30
CA GLU A 81 -16.13 3.53 -1.92
C GLU A 81 -15.60 2.12 -2.24
N ARG A 82 -14.46 2.03 -2.94
CA ARG A 82 -13.86 0.74 -3.30
C ARG A 82 -13.44 -0.09 -2.10
N LEU A 83 -12.89 0.53 -1.06
CA LEU A 83 -12.53 -0.21 0.15
C LEU A 83 -13.78 -0.70 0.91
N SER A 84 -14.85 0.10 0.92
CA SER A 84 -16.11 -0.24 1.59
C SER A 84 -16.89 -1.36 0.90
N GLU A 85 -16.86 -1.43 -0.44
CA GLU A 85 -17.46 -2.52 -1.24
C GLU A 85 -16.90 -3.90 -0.86
N HIS A 86 -15.70 -3.93 -0.27
CA HIS A 86 -14.97 -5.15 0.05
C HIS A 86 -15.00 -5.55 1.54
N GLY A 87 -15.77 -4.86 2.39
CA GLY A 87 -16.09 -5.34 3.74
C GLY A 87 -15.28 -4.77 4.91
N ARG A 88 -14.79 -3.53 4.81
CA ARG A 88 -14.07 -2.79 5.88
C ARG A 88 -12.79 -3.50 6.37
N PRO A 89 -11.65 -3.32 5.68
CA PRO A 89 -10.38 -3.95 6.07
C PRO A 89 -9.83 -3.45 7.41
N ASP A 90 -9.18 -4.33 8.18
CA ASP A 90 -8.34 -3.96 9.32
C ASP A 90 -7.00 -3.38 8.84
N VAL A 91 -6.45 -3.97 7.77
CA VAL A 91 -5.20 -3.56 7.13
C VAL A 91 -5.43 -3.24 5.67
N VAL A 92 -4.98 -2.06 5.24
CA VAL A 92 -4.91 -1.71 3.81
C VAL A 92 -3.46 -1.70 3.37
N VAL A 93 -3.15 -2.52 2.36
CA VAL A 93 -1.86 -2.49 1.66
C VAL A 93 -2.00 -1.60 0.43
N VAL A 94 -1.26 -0.49 0.39
CA VAL A 94 -1.26 0.47 -0.71
C VAL A 94 -0.01 0.27 -1.56
N SER A 95 -0.13 0.27 -2.88
CA SER A 95 1.01 0.31 -3.82
C SER A 95 0.80 1.42 -4.84
N LEU A 96 1.35 2.59 -4.54
CA LEU A 96 1.25 3.81 -5.36
C LEU A 96 2.57 4.59 -5.31
N GLY A 97 2.81 5.44 -6.31
CA GLY A 97 4.04 6.23 -6.43
C GLY A 97 4.66 6.16 -7.81
N GLY A 98 4.48 5.07 -8.55
CA GLY A 98 5.14 4.90 -9.86
C GLY A 98 4.58 5.86 -10.93
N ASN A 99 3.28 6.13 -10.86
CA ASN A 99 2.58 7.01 -11.79
C ASN A 99 2.52 8.47 -11.31
N ASP A 100 3.03 8.77 -10.12
CA ASP A 100 3.02 10.11 -9.55
C ASP A 100 4.10 10.97 -10.22
N ARG A 101 3.70 12.15 -10.72
CA ARG A 101 4.60 13.15 -11.32
C ARG A 101 4.65 14.34 -10.39
N CYS A 102 5.41 14.18 -9.32
CA CYS A 102 5.43 15.12 -8.21
C CYS A 102 6.50 16.18 -8.45
N SER A 103 6.08 17.44 -8.50
CA SER A 103 6.99 18.60 -8.58
C SER A 103 6.93 19.49 -7.33
N ASN A 104 6.00 19.19 -6.42
CA ASN A 104 5.78 19.97 -5.20
C ASN A 104 5.48 19.02 -4.04
N ARG A 105 6.39 18.98 -3.06
CA ARG A 105 6.30 18.09 -1.90
C ARG A 105 5.03 18.33 -1.08
N ILE A 106 4.65 19.59 -0.84
CA ILE A 106 3.47 19.94 -0.03
C ILE A 106 2.18 19.44 -0.70
N ILE A 107 2.09 19.56 -2.03
CA ILE A 107 0.94 19.03 -2.77
C ILE A 107 0.93 17.51 -2.72
N TYR A 108 2.09 16.87 -2.85
CA TYR A 108 2.17 15.42 -2.80
C TYR A 108 1.82 14.87 -1.42
N GLU A 109 2.33 15.48 -0.34
CA GLU A 109 1.97 15.14 1.03
C GLU A 109 0.46 15.20 1.26
N LYS A 110 -0.22 16.25 0.78
CA LYS A 110 -1.69 16.35 0.87
C LYS A 110 -2.39 15.21 0.13
N GLN A 111 -1.85 14.74 -0.99
CA GLN A 111 -2.42 13.62 -1.73
C GLN A 111 -2.21 12.29 -1.01
N LEU A 112 -1.01 12.07 -0.44
CA LEU A 112 -0.71 10.89 0.37
C LEU A 112 -1.58 10.85 1.64
N ARG A 113 -1.70 11.99 2.33
CA ARG A 113 -2.58 12.15 3.50
C ARG A 113 -4.03 11.82 3.15
N TRP A 114 -4.54 12.33 2.03
CA TRP A 114 -5.89 11.98 1.59
C TRP A 114 -6.06 10.46 1.39
N VAL A 115 -5.08 9.77 0.78
CA VAL A 115 -5.14 8.31 0.62
C VAL A 115 -5.17 7.58 1.97
N VAL A 116 -4.39 8.06 2.94
CA VAL A 116 -4.35 7.55 4.32
C VAL A 116 -5.69 7.75 5.02
N ASP A 117 -6.24 8.96 4.95
CA ASP A 117 -7.52 9.31 5.55
C ASP A 117 -8.65 8.43 4.97
N GLN A 118 -8.66 8.20 3.66
CA GLN A 118 -9.64 7.33 2.99
C GLN A 118 -9.53 5.86 3.43
N ALA A 119 -8.31 5.36 3.67
CA ALA A 119 -8.13 4.01 4.21
C ALA A 119 -8.69 3.90 5.64
N HIS A 120 -8.43 4.90 6.48
CA HIS A 120 -8.99 4.95 7.84
C HIS A 120 -10.51 5.10 7.86
N GLU A 121 -11.09 5.95 6.99
CA GLU A 121 -12.55 6.10 6.84
C GLU A 121 -13.21 4.77 6.44
N ALA A 122 -12.55 3.98 5.59
CA ALA A 122 -13.01 2.65 5.22
C ALA A 122 -12.90 1.60 6.35
N GLY A 123 -12.21 1.92 7.44
CA GLY A 123 -12.09 1.09 8.64
C GLY A 123 -10.68 0.58 8.95
N ALA A 124 -9.68 0.90 8.11
CA ALA A 124 -8.32 0.44 8.34
C ALA A 124 -7.77 0.99 9.65
N THR A 125 -7.21 0.12 10.48
CA THR A 125 -6.47 0.50 11.68
C THR A 125 -4.96 0.54 11.42
N ARG A 126 -4.50 -0.17 10.39
CA ARG A 126 -3.11 -0.16 9.94
C ARG A 126 -3.04 0.01 8.43
N ILE A 127 -2.02 0.71 7.98
CA ILE A 127 -1.75 0.93 6.56
C ILE A 127 -0.30 0.54 6.30
N VAL A 128 -0.10 -0.30 5.29
CA VAL A 128 1.21 -0.69 4.79
C VAL A 128 1.35 -0.13 3.39
N TRP A 129 2.41 0.61 3.11
CA TRP A 129 2.61 1.24 1.81
C TRP A 129 3.85 0.71 1.13
N LEU A 130 3.67 0.09 -0.03
CA LEU A 130 4.74 -0.37 -0.89
C LEU A 130 5.21 0.80 -1.76
N GLY A 131 6.47 1.21 -1.60
CA GLY A 131 7.09 2.24 -2.41
C GLY A 131 7.10 1.89 -3.92
N PRO A 132 7.34 2.89 -4.79
CA PRO A 132 7.51 2.61 -6.21
C PRO A 132 8.72 1.70 -6.43
N ALA A 133 8.53 0.63 -7.22
CA ALA A 133 9.62 -0.26 -7.59
C ALA A 133 10.59 0.41 -8.57
N THR A 134 11.86 0.02 -8.53
CA THR A 134 12.84 0.42 -9.54
C THR A 134 12.39 -0.01 -10.93
N SER A 135 12.52 0.89 -11.90
CA SER A 135 12.43 0.51 -13.31
C SER A 135 13.79 0.01 -13.80
N ASP A 136 13.81 -0.88 -14.79
CA ASP A 136 15.04 -1.28 -15.48
C ASP A 136 15.61 -0.07 -16.27
N VAL A 137 16.33 0.80 -15.57
CA VAL A 137 16.88 2.07 -16.08
C VAL A 137 17.86 1.87 -17.25
N GLU A 138 18.38 0.67 -17.43
CA GLU A 138 19.37 0.33 -18.47
C GLU A 138 18.75 0.12 -19.86
N VAL A 139 17.43 0.10 -20.00
CA VAL A 139 16.76 -0.32 -21.24
C VAL A 139 16.53 0.85 -22.21
N SER A 140 16.39 2.09 -21.72
CA SER A 140 16.20 3.29 -22.56
C SER A 140 16.29 4.60 -21.76
N GLU A 141 16.54 5.74 -22.43
CA GLU A 141 16.43 7.09 -21.82
C GLU A 141 15.07 7.32 -21.15
N ARG A 142 13.99 6.76 -21.74
CA ARG A 142 12.66 6.79 -21.13
C ARG A 142 12.62 6.02 -19.82
N ALA A 143 13.25 4.85 -19.75
CA ALA A 143 13.32 4.05 -18.54
C ALA A 143 14.19 4.73 -17.46
N GLN A 144 15.23 5.45 -17.86
CA GLN A 144 16.04 6.25 -16.94
C GLN A 144 15.22 7.38 -16.31
N SER A 145 14.50 8.17 -17.11
CA SER A 145 13.61 9.22 -16.58
C SER A 145 12.52 8.66 -15.68
N VAL A 146 12.02 7.44 -15.99
CA VAL A 146 11.08 6.72 -15.12
C VAL A 146 11.71 6.38 -13.77
N GLY A 147 12.93 5.86 -13.78
CA GLY A 147 13.66 5.50 -12.58
C GLY A 147 13.94 6.70 -11.69
N GLU A 148 14.41 7.81 -12.28
CA GLU A 148 14.70 9.05 -11.53
C GLU A 148 13.47 9.58 -10.78
N TRP A 149 12.29 9.57 -11.40
CA TRP A 149 11.08 10.00 -10.69
C TRP A 149 10.61 8.95 -9.66
N HIS A 150 10.83 7.65 -9.88
CA HIS A 150 10.49 6.61 -8.89
C HIS A 150 11.36 6.79 -7.64
N GLU A 151 12.66 7.00 -7.82
CA GLU A 151 13.59 7.32 -6.72
C GLU A 151 13.15 8.56 -5.97
N HIS A 152 12.89 9.65 -6.70
CA HIS A 152 12.43 10.90 -6.10
C HIS A 152 11.14 10.74 -5.29
N ASN A 153 10.17 9.99 -5.83
CA ASN A 153 8.92 9.71 -5.13
C ASN A 153 9.14 8.79 -3.92
N ALA A 154 10.02 7.80 -4.00
CA ALA A 154 10.37 6.91 -2.90
C ALA A 154 11.00 7.70 -1.75
N ASP A 155 11.93 8.62 -2.03
CA ASP A 155 12.55 9.47 -1.01
C ASP A 155 11.50 10.30 -0.27
N TRP A 156 10.62 10.99 -1.00
CA TRP A 156 9.53 11.75 -0.37
C TRP A 156 8.55 10.86 0.40
N GLN A 157 8.20 9.69 -0.11
CA GLN A 157 7.33 8.74 0.58
C GLN A 157 7.96 8.25 1.89
N SER A 158 9.26 7.95 1.88
CA SER A 158 10.00 7.45 3.05
C SER A 158 10.04 8.45 4.21
N GLU A 159 9.99 9.76 3.91
CA GLU A 159 9.91 10.82 4.91
C GLU A 159 8.46 11.07 5.35
N ILE A 160 7.53 11.17 4.40
CA ILE A 160 6.15 11.61 4.66
C ILE A 160 5.31 10.52 5.33
N LEU A 161 5.34 9.30 4.81
CA LEU A 161 4.39 8.25 5.22
C LEU A 161 4.54 7.83 6.69
N PRO A 162 5.76 7.72 7.26
CA PRO A 162 5.91 7.47 8.69
C PRO A 162 5.31 8.57 9.57
N GLU A 163 5.41 9.85 9.17
CA GLU A 163 4.77 10.98 9.89
C GLU A 163 3.24 10.91 9.85
N LEU A 164 2.68 10.20 8.87
CA LEU A 164 1.25 9.90 8.75
C LEU A 164 0.84 8.61 9.50
N GLY A 165 1.76 7.96 10.21
CA GLY A 165 1.49 6.69 10.90
C GLY A 165 1.38 5.48 9.98
N VAL A 166 1.92 5.58 8.75
CA VAL A 166 1.91 4.51 7.76
C VAL A 166 3.23 3.75 7.81
N GLU A 167 3.15 2.43 7.75
CA GLU A 167 4.32 1.57 7.63
C GLU A 167 4.78 1.52 6.17
N TRP A 168 5.91 2.17 5.86
CA TRP A 168 6.44 2.25 4.50
C TRP A 168 7.47 1.15 4.24
N ILE A 169 7.29 0.44 3.13
CA ILE A 169 8.17 -0.61 2.63
C ILE A 169 8.89 -0.10 1.39
N ASP A 170 10.21 0.02 1.50
CA ASP A 170 11.06 0.29 0.34
C ASP A 170 10.99 -0.89 -0.64
N SER A 171 10.59 -0.60 -1.88
CA SER A 171 10.45 -1.60 -2.95
C SER A 171 11.40 -1.35 -4.11
N ARG A 172 12.37 -0.43 -3.93
CA ARG A 172 13.45 -0.19 -4.89
C ARG A 172 14.37 -1.38 -5.04
#